data_AF-A0A3C1NJB8-F1
#
_entry.id   AF-A0A3C1NJB8-F1
#
_cell.length_a   1.000
_cell.length_b   1.000
_cell.length_c   1.000
_cell.angle_alpha   90.00
_cell.angle_beta   90.00
_cell.angle_gamma   90.00
#
_symmetry.space_group_name_H-M   'P 1'
#
loop_
_entity.id
_entity.type
_entity.pdbx_description
1 polymer ?
#
loop_
_entity_poly.entity_id
_entity_poly.type
_entity_poly.pdbx_seq_one_letter_code
_entity_poly.pdbx_strand_id
1 'polypeptide(L)'
;TYLDNVCVTTNCKTGDVRLRGVPACGPGRICVDFNLPEANGITGTAQIDLQIYQDGSLIHTMQSPSFIAGSNYCFYVDPAQIPGMNTNLSGYDFSIVGNFGINGISLAPITIGNPPDGQTTGQNNDVGISCITQCCPGKNLIKNPGFELGNQSFSSGYTYQPTISLSSVNTGKYSVMTSAQGLQVSPTWDVNCSNNGNHLYVNGATGLTGSRVAWHQNVTVSRGKMYKFCVDMKNLPQCGFDIKPIVSVQFSVAGFDITNQVIDVPAGNCNWQSVNQVLTMPAGTGQFSMTIRILLDETGIGDGNDLAIDNLTMVEIPQTPLNEVLFNIPYINVTPTSFGLSGEPLAPLGEGCGYFWEVSEIDANGNNVPGTTVTNPSQWWGQFTNTFNGYNGTSTLVGNMPGVFDITKSYRIIYGRWCECTGWNSYAHELIPNPRATITEPMLIIKKENYPVSADKMAAAIRQVKAQSSVKQKSNAGMEMNQRKFAVAEPQRVKEMRVYPNPADDQLTVILPESPAQSVLTVYNSLGAEMARIPVEINAQKKNIVIKQFSPGTYFIQYRTKEGRLIGSEKFVRMHQ
;
A
#
# COMPACT_ATOMS: atom_id res chain seq x y z
N THR A 1 17.59 -59.42 -13.15
CA THR A 1 18.51 -59.51 -11.98
C THR A 1 18.38 -58.19 -11.24
N TYR A 2 17.72 -58.21 -10.08
CA TYR A 2 17.47 -57.03 -9.25
C TYR A 2 18.81 -56.60 -8.63
N LEU A 3 19.27 -55.38 -8.94
CA LEU A 3 20.47 -54.78 -8.33
C LEU A 3 20.10 -54.23 -6.95
N ASP A 4 19.82 -55.13 -6.00
CA ASP A 4 19.56 -54.81 -4.60
C ASP A 4 20.84 -54.91 -3.74
N ASN A 5 22.03 -54.86 -4.37
CA ASN A 5 23.28 -55.30 -3.75
C ASN A 5 24.47 -54.36 -4.00
N VAL A 6 24.23 -53.04 -4.03
CA VAL A 6 25.33 -52.07 -3.89
C VAL A 6 25.70 -51.86 -2.40
N CYS A 7 24.81 -52.24 -1.47
CA CYS A 7 25.00 -52.03 -0.03
C CYS A 7 24.90 -53.33 0.77
N VAL A 8 26.03 -54.03 0.85
CA VAL A 8 26.20 -55.28 1.62
C VAL A 8 26.63 -55.00 3.08
N THR A 9 26.75 -53.73 3.48
CA THR A 9 27.11 -53.33 4.85
C THR A 9 26.14 -52.30 5.40
N THR A 10 25.88 -52.37 6.71
CA THR A 10 24.85 -51.62 7.45
C THR A 10 25.06 -50.09 7.54
N ASN A 11 26.04 -49.51 6.85
CA ASN A 11 26.42 -48.09 6.95
C ASN A 11 26.66 -47.41 5.58
N CYS A 12 25.96 -47.81 4.52
CA CYS A 12 26.02 -47.10 3.24
C CYS A 12 25.37 -45.72 3.33
N LYS A 13 26.11 -44.65 3.03
CA LYS A 13 25.50 -43.33 2.76
C LYS A 13 25.12 -43.29 1.28
N THR A 14 23.85 -43.08 0.98
CA THR A 14 23.32 -42.98 -0.40
C THR A 14 23.41 -41.58 -0.99
N GLY A 15 24.10 -40.67 -0.29
CA GLY A 15 24.06 -39.24 -0.56
C GLY A 15 22.88 -38.57 0.16
N ASP A 16 22.97 -37.25 0.32
CA ASP A 16 21.93 -36.42 0.91
C ASP A 16 22.01 -35.02 0.30
N VAL A 17 20.90 -34.30 0.24
CA VAL A 17 20.84 -32.89 -0.16
C VAL A 17 19.85 -32.17 0.75
N ARG A 18 20.22 -30.97 1.18
CA ARG A 18 19.41 -30.13 2.07
C ARG A 18 19.46 -28.68 1.62
N LEU A 19 18.31 -28.02 1.66
CA LEU A 19 18.23 -26.60 1.40
C LEU A 19 18.85 -25.82 2.58
N ARG A 20 19.74 -24.88 2.26
CA ARG A 20 20.48 -24.08 3.23
C ARG A 20 20.06 -22.62 3.25
N GLY A 21 19.82 -22.03 2.08
CA GLY A 21 19.53 -20.61 1.96
C GLY A 21 18.80 -20.29 0.66
N VAL A 22 17.86 -19.36 0.75
CA VAL A 22 17.00 -18.91 -0.36
C VAL A 22 16.90 -17.39 -0.27
N PRO A 23 17.01 -16.65 -1.38
CA PRO A 23 16.70 -15.24 -1.36
C PRO A 23 15.19 -15.04 -1.18
N ALA A 24 14.78 -14.03 -0.40
CA ALA A 24 13.35 -13.72 -0.30
C ALA A 24 12.76 -13.30 -1.65
N CYS A 25 13.57 -12.67 -2.50
CA CYS A 25 13.16 -12.04 -3.74
C CYS A 25 14.36 -11.63 -4.62
N GLY A 26 14.10 -11.25 -5.86
CA GLY A 26 15.08 -10.67 -6.77
C GLY A 26 16.23 -11.61 -7.16
N PRO A 27 17.32 -11.06 -7.72
CA PRO A 27 18.54 -11.82 -7.95
C PRO A 27 19.17 -12.27 -6.64
N GLY A 28 19.55 -13.53 -6.53
CA GLY A 28 20.08 -14.07 -5.28
C GLY A 28 20.67 -15.47 -5.41
N ARG A 29 21.01 -16.07 -4.26
CA ARG A 29 21.63 -17.42 -4.22
C ARG A 29 20.72 -18.42 -3.53
N ILE A 30 20.35 -19.47 -4.25
CA ILE A 30 19.72 -20.66 -3.68
C ILE A 30 20.83 -21.66 -3.39
N CYS A 31 21.10 -21.89 -2.10
CA CYS A 31 22.20 -22.70 -1.61
C CYS A 31 21.70 -24.01 -1.02
N VAL A 32 22.45 -25.07 -1.30
CA VAL A 32 22.23 -26.41 -0.75
C VAL A 32 23.49 -26.90 -0.07
N ASP A 33 23.31 -27.70 0.98
CA ASP A 33 24.35 -28.59 1.49
C ASP A 33 24.07 -29.99 0.93
N PHE A 34 25.12 -30.74 0.63
CA PHE A 34 24.99 -32.13 0.16
C PHE A 34 26.10 -33.01 0.72
N ASN A 35 25.83 -34.32 0.78
CA ASN A 35 26.83 -35.34 1.07
C ASN A 35 26.93 -36.29 -0.11
N LEU A 36 28.15 -36.70 -0.45
CA LEU A 36 28.38 -37.69 -1.47
C LEU A 36 28.05 -39.10 -0.94
N PRO A 37 27.56 -40.01 -1.80
CA PRO A 37 27.39 -41.40 -1.40
C PRO A 37 28.74 -42.05 -1.12
N GLU A 38 28.77 -42.97 -0.16
CA GLU A 38 29.96 -43.72 0.24
C GLU A 38 29.61 -45.20 0.41
N ALA A 39 30.34 -46.05 -0.29
CA ALA A 39 30.23 -47.50 -0.16
C ALA A 39 31.60 -48.16 -0.33
N ASN A 40 31.97 -49.07 0.58
CA ASN A 40 33.21 -49.85 0.53
C ASN A 40 34.49 -49.00 0.32
N GLY A 41 34.56 -47.81 0.92
CA GLY A 41 35.71 -46.90 0.78
C GLY A 41 35.76 -46.10 -0.53
N ILE A 42 34.75 -46.23 -1.40
CA ILE A 42 34.60 -45.44 -2.61
C ILE A 42 33.63 -44.29 -2.33
N THR A 43 34.06 -43.06 -2.60
CA THR A 43 33.19 -41.88 -2.63
C THR A 43 32.59 -41.76 -4.04
N GLY A 44 31.28 -41.62 -4.12
CA GLY A 44 30.58 -41.43 -5.38
C GLY A 44 30.46 -39.96 -5.79
N THR A 45 29.50 -39.68 -6.66
CA THR A 45 29.26 -38.38 -7.28
C THR A 45 27.91 -37.80 -6.89
N ALA A 46 27.80 -36.48 -6.94
CA ALA A 46 26.53 -35.77 -6.90
C ALA A 46 26.42 -34.76 -8.04
N GLN A 47 25.23 -34.58 -8.59
CA GLN A 47 24.86 -33.44 -9.41
C GLN A 47 23.51 -32.92 -8.91
N ILE A 48 23.39 -31.62 -8.73
CA ILE A 48 22.19 -30.99 -8.20
C ILE A 48 21.50 -30.26 -9.35
N ASP A 49 20.20 -30.49 -9.52
CA ASP A 49 19.35 -29.72 -10.41
C ASP A 49 18.46 -28.78 -9.57
N LEU A 50 18.38 -27.51 -9.97
CA LEU A 50 17.41 -26.55 -9.48
C LEU A 50 16.33 -26.39 -10.55
N GLN A 51 15.14 -26.91 -10.27
CA GLN A 51 13.97 -26.84 -11.12
C GLN A 51 13.12 -25.65 -10.72
N ILE A 52 12.78 -24.79 -11.68
CA ILE A 52 12.07 -23.53 -11.45
C ILE A 52 10.70 -23.59 -12.12
N TYR A 53 9.66 -23.33 -11.34
CA TYR A 53 8.27 -23.39 -11.72
C TYR A 53 7.64 -22.00 -11.67
N GLN A 54 6.70 -21.74 -12.57
CA GLN A 54 5.87 -20.55 -12.52
C GLN A 54 4.47 -20.88 -13.05
N ASP A 55 3.43 -20.40 -12.37
CA ASP A 55 2.03 -20.75 -12.63
C ASP A 55 1.81 -22.28 -12.72
N GLY A 56 2.48 -23.04 -11.85
CA GLY A 56 2.38 -24.50 -11.80
C GLY A 56 3.13 -25.25 -12.92
N SER A 57 3.86 -24.55 -13.79
CA SER A 57 4.59 -25.16 -14.91
C SER A 57 6.10 -25.09 -14.71
N LEU A 58 6.83 -26.17 -15.01
CA LEU A 58 8.30 -26.15 -15.04
C LEU A 58 8.77 -25.29 -16.22
N ILE A 59 9.43 -24.17 -15.92
CA ILE A 59 9.89 -23.21 -16.95
C ILE A 59 11.40 -23.32 -17.20
N HIS A 60 12.18 -23.74 -16.19
CA HIS A 60 13.63 -23.86 -16.35
C HIS A 60 14.24 -24.90 -15.40
N THR A 61 15.39 -25.46 -15.77
CA THR A 61 16.21 -26.30 -14.90
C THR A 61 17.66 -25.86 -15.00
N MET A 62 18.23 -25.44 -13.88
CA MET A 62 19.64 -25.10 -13.77
C MET A 62 20.39 -26.29 -13.18
N GLN A 63 21.52 -26.67 -13.77
CA GLN A 63 22.30 -27.82 -13.31
C GLN A 63 23.62 -27.37 -12.69
N SER A 64 24.00 -27.99 -11.58
CA SER A 64 25.36 -27.86 -11.04
C SER A 64 26.36 -28.66 -11.89
N PRO A 65 27.67 -28.42 -11.72
CA PRO A 65 28.69 -29.39 -12.10
C PRO A 65 28.49 -30.73 -11.38
N SER A 66 29.15 -31.78 -11.87
CA SER A 66 29.26 -33.05 -11.15
C SER A 66 30.36 -32.96 -10.09
N PHE A 67 30.01 -33.29 -8.85
CA PHE A 67 30.91 -33.25 -7.69
C PHE A 67 31.46 -34.63 -7.37
N ILE A 68 32.77 -34.73 -7.19
CA ILE A 68 33.47 -35.88 -6.58
C ILE A 68 34.05 -35.54 -5.20
N ALA A 69 33.92 -34.29 -4.79
CA ALA A 69 34.29 -33.75 -3.48
C ALA A 69 33.46 -32.47 -3.22
N GLY A 70 33.35 -32.07 -1.95
CA GLY A 70 32.60 -30.88 -1.52
C GLY A 70 31.36 -31.22 -0.71
N SER A 71 30.74 -30.18 -0.15
CA SER A 71 29.58 -30.32 0.74
C SER A 71 28.50 -29.25 0.57
N ASN A 72 28.70 -28.27 -0.34
CA ASN A 72 27.73 -27.23 -0.61
C ASN A 72 27.84 -26.70 -2.04
N TYR A 73 26.75 -26.16 -2.55
CA TYR A 73 26.69 -25.45 -3.82
C TYR A 73 25.59 -24.39 -3.79
N CYS A 74 25.82 -23.27 -4.47
CA CYS A 74 24.84 -22.20 -4.61
C CYS A 74 24.58 -21.89 -6.09
N PHE A 75 23.33 -21.95 -6.50
CA PHE A 75 22.88 -21.42 -7.77
C PHE A 75 22.71 -19.91 -7.63
N TYR A 76 23.34 -19.13 -8.51
CA TYR A 76 22.97 -17.73 -8.66
C TYR A 76 21.76 -17.66 -9.58
N VAL A 77 20.65 -17.17 -9.06
CA VAL A 77 19.38 -17.04 -9.77
C VAL A 77 19.10 -15.56 -9.97
N ASP A 78 18.98 -15.14 -11.22
CA ASP A 78 18.43 -13.83 -11.59
C ASP A 78 17.12 -14.07 -12.35
N PRO A 79 15.95 -13.73 -11.76
CA PRO A 79 14.65 -13.90 -12.41
C PRO A 79 14.56 -13.32 -13.81
N ALA A 80 15.28 -12.22 -14.10
CA ALA A 80 15.27 -11.58 -15.41
C ALA A 80 16.05 -12.37 -16.47
N GLN A 81 16.94 -13.28 -16.06
CA GLN A 81 17.77 -14.10 -16.96
C GLN A 81 17.24 -15.52 -17.14
N ILE A 82 16.20 -15.92 -16.40
CA ILE A 82 15.63 -17.26 -16.50
C ILE A 82 14.79 -17.38 -17.79
N PRO A 83 15.14 -18.30 -18.71
CA PRO A 83 14.32 -18.57 -19.88
C PRO A 83 12.89 -18.97 -19.50
N GLY A 84 11.90 -18.35 -20.15
CA GLY A 84 10.48 -18.65 -19.90
C GLY A 84 9.88 -17.98 -18.65
N MET A 85 10.68 -17.27 -17.85
CA MET A 85 10.16 -16.56 -16.68
C MET A 85 9.32 -15.35 -17.09
N ASN A 86 8.07 -15.34 -16.64
CA ASN A 86 7.18 -14.21 -16.70
C ASN A 86 7.46 -13.29 -15.51
N THR A 87 8.35 -12.31 -15.68
CA THR A 87 8.69 -11.31 -14.66
C THR A 87 7.53 -10.36 -14.29
N ASN A 88 6.34 -10.59 -14.83
CA ASN A 88 5.13 -9.83 -14.52
C ASN A 88 4.32 -10.42 -13.37
N LEU A 89 4.68 -11.63 -12.91
CA LEU A 89 4.08 -12.30 -11.78
C LEU A 89 4.84 -11.95 -10.49
N SER A 90 4.25 -12.26 -9.34
CA SER A 90 4.81 -11.91 -8.03
C SER A 90 6.10 -12.66 -7.70
N GLY A 91 6.22 -13.90 -8.18
CA GLY A 91 7.31 -14.80 -7.80
C GLY A 91 7.40 -16.03 -8.71
N TYR A 92 8.13 -17.02 -8.22
CA TYR A 92 8.28 -18.36 -8.79
C TYR A 92 8.48 -19.37 -7.67
N ASP A 93 8.25 -20.64 -8.00
CA ASP A 93 8.47 -21.77 -7.08
C ASP A 93 9.69 -22.56 -7.54
N PHE A 94 10.31 -23.33 -6.64
CA PHE A 94 11.43 -24.18 -7.03
C PHE A 94 11.50 -25.48 -6.26
N SER A 95 12.04 -26.51 -6.92
CA SER A 95 12.46 -27.75 -6.28
C SER A 95 13.93 -28.03 -6.57
N ILE A 96 14.56 -28.76 -5.67
CA ILE A 96 15.94 -29.23 -5.82
C ILE A 96 15.90 -30.73 -6.04
N VAL A 97 16.66 -31.23 -7.02
CA VAL A 97 16.83 -32.67 -7.25
C VAL A 97 18.31 -33.02 -7.12
N GLY A 98 18.66 -33.79 -6.09
CA GLY A 98 19.98 -34.36 -5.91
C GLY A 98 20.11 -35.68 -6.66
N ASN A 99 20.87 -35.68 -7.75
CA ASN A 99 21.20 -36.87 -8.52
C ASN A 99 22.53 -37.44 -8.01
N PHE A 100 22.48 -38.63 -7.43
CA PHE A 100 23.66 -39.29 -6.85
C PHE A 100 24.06 -40.50 -7.67
N GLY A 101 25.36 -40.79 -7.70
CA GLY A 101 25.88 -41.99 -8.33
C GLY A 101 27.09 -42.53 -7.60
N ILE A 102 27.36 -43.81 -7.70
CA ILE A 102 28.56 -44.43 -7.14
C ILE A 102 29.03 -45.54 -8.04
N ASN A 103 30.32 -45.55 -8.38
CA ASN A 103 30.94 -46.56 -9.24
C ASN A 103 30.19 -46.79 -10.58
N GLY A 104 29.73 -45.70 -11.21
CA GLY A 104 28.98 -45.74 -12.47
C GLY A 104 27.51 -46.15 -12.36
N ILE A 105 26.99 -46.39 -11.16
CA ILE A 105 25.58 -46.70 -10.91
C ILE A 105 24.88 -45.43 -10.41
N SER A 106 23.77 -45.06 -11.05
CA SER A 106 22.89 -44.00 -10.55
C SER A 106 22.03 -44.49 -9.39
N LEU A 107 21.99 -43.72 -8.32
CA LEU A 107 21.11 -43.95 -7.17
C LEU A 107 19.77 -43.23 -7.40
N ALA A 108 18.76 -43.57 -6.59
CA ALA A 108 17.49 -42.86 -6.62
C ALA A 108 17.72 -41.37 -6.25
N PRO A 109 17.19 -40.42 -7.04
CA PRO A 109 17.36 -39.01 -6.75
C PRO A 109 16.58 -38.61 -5.50
N ILE A 110 17.08 -37.59 -4.79
CA ILE A 110 16.41 -36.99 -3.64
C ILE A 110 15.85 -35.64 -4.06
N THR A 111 14.54 -35.46 -3.94
CA THR A 111 13.86 -34.19 -4.26
C THR A 111 13.53 -33.42 -2.98
N ILE A 112 13.85 -32.14 -2.95
CA ILE A 112 13.43 -31.18 -1.91
C ILE A 112 12.41 -30.21 -2.51
N GLY A 113 11.27 -30.08 -1.85
CA GLY A 113 10.09 -29.38 -2.35
C GLY A 113 9.11 -30.34 -3.03
N ASN A 114 7.89 -29.87 -3.25
CA ASN A 114 6.79 -30.59 -3.85
C ASN A 114 6.40 -29.94 -5.18
N PRO A 115 6.98 -30.35 -6.31
CA PRO A 115 6.57 -29.86 -7.62
C PRO A 115 5.05 -30.00 -7.85
N PRO A 116 4.39 -28.99 -8.45
CA PRO A 116 4.99 -27.75 -8.95
C PRO A 116 5.10 -26.64 -7.89
N ASP A 117 4.49 -26.79 -6.73
CA ASP A 117 4.40 -25.78 -5.66
C ASP A 117 5.75 -25.47 -4.99
N GLY A 118 6.78 -26.29 -5.18
CA GLY A 118 8.12 -26.01 -4.68
C GLY A 118 8.26 -26.18 -3.16
N GLN A 119 8.92 -25.26 -2.46
CA GLN A 119 9.21 -25.38 -1.03
C GLN A 119 7.96 -25.10 -0.16
N THR A 120 7.07 -24.23 -0.63
CA THR A 120 5.87 -23.77 0.07
C THR A 120 4.63 -24.09 -0.73
N THR A 121 3.59 -24.67 -0.13
CA THR A 121 2.34 -24.93 -0.86
C THR A 121 1.73 -23.64 -1.41
N GLY A 122 1.34 -23.65 -2.69
CA GLY A 122 0.92 -22.47 -3.45
C GLY A 122 1.75 -22.29 -4.71
N GLN A 123 1.38 -21.30 -5.53
CA GLN A 123 2.10 -20.98 -6.76
C GLN A 123 2.73 -19.59 -6.67
N ASN A 124 3.90 -19.45 -7.27
CA ASN A 124 4.70 -18.23 -7.38
C ASN A 124 5.03 -17.59 -6.02
N ASN A 125 5.28 -18.40 -4.99
CA ASN A 125 5.36 -17.94 -3.60
C ASN A 125 6.62 -18.39 -2.84
N ASP A 126 7.54 -19.14 -3.44
CA ASP A 126 8.83 -19.43 -2.79
C ASP A 126 9.81 -18.24 -2.84
N VAL A 127 9.90 -17.57 -3.99
CA VAL A 127 10.81 -16.42 -4.20
C VAL A 127 10.12 -15.33 -5.01
N GLY A 128 10.15 -14.08 -4.51
CA GLY A 128 9.62 -12.93 -5.24
C GLY A 128 10.46 -12.54 -6.46
N ILE A 129 9.84 -12.06 -7.54
CA ILE A 129 10.59 -11.58 -8.73
C ILE A 129 11.43 -10.34 -8.41
N SER A 130 10.95 -9.48 -7.50
CA SER A 130 11.64 -8.27 -7.07
C SER A 130 11.42 -8.00 -5.60
N CYS A 131 12.43 -7.47 -4.90
CA CYS A 131 12.38 -7.11 -3.49
C CYS A 131 11.68 -5.77 -3.25
N ILE A 132 10.42 -5.66 -3.65
CA ILE A 132 9.65 -4.43 -3.45
C ILE A 132 8.38 -4.66 -2.67
N THR A 133 7.96 -3.62 -1.94
CA THR A 133 6.59 -3.53 -1.44
C THR A 133 5.71 -2.91 -2.52
N GLN A 134 4.93 -3.74 -3.22
CA GLN A 134 4.05 -3.23 -4.27
C GLN A 134 2.77 -2.61 -3.70
N CYS A 135 2.45 -1.37 -4.07
CA CYS A 135 1.32 -0.65 -3.46
C CYS A 135 -0.08 -1.12 -3.89
N CYS A 136 -0.17 -1.94 -4.94
CA CYS A 136 -1.39 -2.61 -5.39
C CYS A 136 -1.06 -3.90 -6.12
N PRO A 137 -1.92 -4.94 -6.09
CA PRO A 137 -1.70 -6.17 -6.85
C PRO A 137 -1.65 -5.90 -8.37
N GLY A 138 -0.89 -6.73 -9.10
CA GLY A 138 -0.82 -6.70 -10.56
C GLY A 138 0.61 -6.68 -11.10
N LYS A 139 0.76 -6.60 -12.41
CA LYS A 139 2.06 -6.47 -13.08
C LYS A 139 2.63 -5.08 -12.82
N ASN A 140 3.81 -5.00 -12.22
CA ASN A 140 4.57 -3.75 -12.18
C ASN A 140 5.17 -3.44 -13.57
N LEU A 141 4.89 -2.25 -14.09
CA LEU A 141 5.43 -1.77 -15.36
C LEU A 141 6.80 -1.11 -15.21
N ILE A 142 7.21 -0.79 -13.97
CA ILE A 142 8.53 -0.22 -13.68
C ILE A 142 9.58 -1.33 -13.68
N LYS A 143 10.66 -1.12 -14.44
CA LYS A 143 11.84 -1.99 -14.44
C LYS A 143 12.82 -1.57 -13.34
N ASN A 144 13.48 -2.56 -12.75
CA ASN A 144 14.40 -2.37 -11.62
C ASN A 144 13.80 -1.53 -10.47
N PRO A 145 12.57 -1.85 -10.01
CA PRO A 145 11.79 -1.00 -9.13
C PRO A 145 12.35 -0.84 -7.70
N GLY A 146 13.15 -1.80 -7.25
CA GLY A 146 13.87 -1.77 -5.97
C GLY A 146 15.39 -1.78 -6.16
N PHE A 147 15.89 -1.38 -7.33
CA PHE A 147 17.31 -1.16 -7.59
C PHE A 147 18.28 -2.34 -7.41
N GLU A 148 17.79 -3.57 -7.23
CA GLU A 148 18.63 -4.78 -7.09
C GLU A 148 19.51 -5.10 -8.30
N LEU A 149 19.15 -4.58 -9.49
CA LEU A 149 19.99 -4.68 -10.69
C LEU A 149 21.07 -3.59 -10.75
N GLY A 150 21.25 -2.81 -9.68
CA GLY A 150 22.18 -1.69 -9.62
C GLY A 150 21.72 -0.51 -10.48
N ASN A 151 22.68 0.18 -11.11
CA ASN A 151 22.42 1.34 -11.96
C ASN A 151 21.95 0.94 -13.38
N GLN A 152 20.81 0.26 -13.46
CA GLN A 152 20.25 -0.24 -14.71
C GLN A 152 18.77 0.14 -14.86
N SER A 153 18.32 0.27 -16.11
CA SER A 153 16.91 0.46 -16.49
C SER A 153 16.25 1.79 -16.09
N PHE A 154 16.97 2.74 -15.51
CA PHE A 154 16.50 4.11 -15.31
C PHE A 154 17.57 5.10 -15.79
N SER A 155 17.28 6.39 -15.79
CA SER A 155 18.34 7.40 -15.88
C SER A 155 18.07 8.58 -14.94
N SER A 156 19.08 9.40 -14.76
CA SER A 156 19.11 10.51 -13.81
C SER A 156 19.81 11.71 -14.44
N GLY A 157 19.43 12.91 -14.03
CA GLY A 157 20.16 14.14 -14.33
C GLY A 157 21.37 14.35 -13.41
N TYR A 158 21.56 13.49 -12.41
CA TYR A 158 22.73 13.49 -11.53
C TYR A 158 23.86 12.63 -12.12
N THR A 159 25.09 12.82 -11.67
CA THR A 159 26.24 12.00 -12.13
C THR A 159 26.34 10.72 -11.31
N TYR A 160 26.43 9.56 -11.97
CA TYR A 160 26.55 8.28 -11.28
C TYR A 160 27.91 8.13 -10.58
N GLN A 161 27.90 7.68 -9.34
CA GLN A 161 29.08 7.38 -8.52
C GLN A 161 29.12 5.88 -8.17
N PRO A 162 29.91 5.05 -8.87
CA PRO A 162 29.98 3.61 -8.59
C PRO A 162 30.86 3.27 -7.38
N THR A 163 31.87 4.08 -7.07
CA THR A 163 32.79 3.82 -5.95
C THR A 163 32.19 4.35 -4.65
N ILE A 164 32.04 3.46 -3.66
CA ILE A 164 31.50 3.78 -2.34
C ILE A 164 32.65 3.99 -1.35
N SER A 165 32.77 5.22 -0.86
CA SER A 165 33.66 5.63 0.23
C SER A 165 33.10 6.87 0.92
N LEU A 166 33.71 7.29 2.02
CA LEU A 166 33.35 8.53 2.71
C LEU A 166 33.30 9.70 1.73
N SER A 167 32.18 10.42 1.72
CA SER A 167 31.90 11.58 0.86
C SER A 167 32.01 11.35 -0.66
N SER A 168 32.00 10.08 -1.11
CA SER A 168 32.12 9.75 -2.55
C SER A 168 30.94 10.25 -3.38
N VAL A 169 29.72 10.10 -2.87
CA VAL A 169 28.48 10.66 -3.46
C VAL A 169 28.31 12.08 -2.94
N ASN A 170 29.08 13.00 -3.52
CA ASN A 170 28.99 14.43 -3.23
C ASN A 170 27.87 15.09 -4.05
N THR A 171 27.62 16.38 -3.77
CA THR A 171 26.59 17.21 -4.40
C THR A 171 26.47 17.02 -5.91
N GLY A 172 25.24 16.77 -6.38
CA GLY A 172 24.96 16.57 -7.80
C GLY A 172 25.27 15.16 -8.32
N LYS A 173 25.60 14.21 -7.43
CA LYS A 173 25.78 12.80 -7.75
C LYS A 173 24.69 11.91 -7.18
N TYR A 174 24.61 10.69 -7.70
CA TYR A 174 23.78 9.63 -7.16
C TYR A 174 24.54 8.30 -7.14
N SER A 175 24.05 7.34 -6.35
CA SER A 175 24.49 5.96 -6.42
C SER A 175 23.36 5.00 -6.07
N VAL A 176 23.53 3.73 -6.43
CA VAL A 176 22.65 2.64 -6.03
C VAL A 176 23.41 1.80 -5.03
N MET A 177 22.92 1.74 -3.80
CA MET A 177 23.66 1.14 -2.69
C MET A 177 22.74 0.65 -1.58
N THR A 178 23.26 -0.24 -0.74
CA THR A 178 22.59 -0.71 0.48
C THR A 178 22.62 0.32 1.61
N SER A 179 21.75 0.16 2.62
CA SER A 179 21.78 0.99 3.84
C SER A 179 23.17 1.01 4.51
N ALA A 180 23.85 -0.13 4.58
CA ALA A 180 25.20 -0.24 5.17
C ALA A 180 26.27 0.50 4.37
N GLN A 181 26.12 0.60 3.05
CA GLN A 181 26.99 1.40 2.19
C GLN A 181 26.66 2.89 2.30
N GLY A 182 25.38 3.26 2.47
CA GLY A 182 24.97 4.64 2.78
C GLY A 182 25.71 5.22 3.97
N LEU A 183 25.80 4.44 5.06
CA LEU A 183 26.57 4.77 6.27
C LEU A 183 28.07 4.97 6.02
N GLN A 184 28.64 4.35 4.97
CA GLN A 184 30.04 4.58 4.57
C GLN A 184 30.21 5.90 3.83
N VAL A 185 29.19 6.35 3.08
CA VAL A 185 29.20 7.62 2.35
C VAL A 185 29.02 8.79 3.32
N SER A 186 28.03 8.68 4.21
CA SER A 186 27.75 9.65 5.27
C SER A 186 27.21 8.92 6.51
N PRO A 187 27.67 9.24 7.73
CA PRO A 187 27.21 8.57 8.95
C PRO A 187 25.72 8.79 9.26
N THR A 188 25.06 9.73 8.59
CA THR A 188 23.62 10.03 8.75
C THR A 188 22.75 9.44 7.66
N TRP A 189 23.34 8.85 6.62
CA TRP A 189 22.61 8.29 5.46
C TRP A 189 22.15 6.85 5.73
N ASP A 190 21.44 6.67 6.83
CA ASP A 190 20.88 5.39 7.22
C ASP A 190 19.39 5.30 6.89
N VAL A 191 19.08 4.49 5.89
CA VAL A 191 17.70 4.12 5.58
C VAL A 191 17.20 3.06 6.57
N ASN A 192 18.12 2.30 7.17
CA ASN A 192 17.90 1.27 8.19
C ASN A 192 16.94 0.17 7.75
N CYS A 193 17.03 -0.24 6.47
CA CYS A 193 16.22 -1.28 5.85
C CYS A 193 17.09 -2.47 5.39
N SER A 194 17.65 -3.23 6.35
CA SER A 194 18.59 -4.33 6.03
C SER A 194 18.01 -5.44 5.14
N ASN A 195 16.68 -5.55 5.05
CA ASN A 195 15.99 -6.57 4.25
C ASN A 195 15.61 -6.10 2.84
N ASN A 196 15.73 -4.80 2.53
CA ASN A 196 15.29 -4.22 1.25
C ASN A 196 16.44 -4.00 0.26
N GLY A 197 17.60 -4.61 0.49
CA GLY A 197 18.72 -4.62 -0.45
C GLY A 197 19.23 -3.22 -0.83
N ASN A 198 19.21 -2.92 -2.13
CA ASN A 198 19.72 -1.69 -2.72
C ASN A 198 18.65 -0.60 -2.80
N HIS A 199 19.07 0.66 -2.65
CA HIS A 199 18.21 1.83 -2.87
C HIS A 199 18.93 2.85 -3.76
N LEU A 200 18.17 3.74 -4.39
CA LEU A 200 18.74 4.89 -5.08
C LEU A 200 18.96 6.03 -4.09
N TYR A 201 20.21 6.46 -3.92
CA TYR A 201 20.62 7.61 -3.13
C TYR A 201 21.01 8.76 -4.06
N VAL A 202 20.42 9.93 -3.86
CA VAL A 202 20.67 11.14 -4.62
C VAL A 202 21.17 12.22 -3.67
N ASN A 203 22.38 12.72 -3.93
CA ASN A 203 22.92 13.90 -3.23
C ASN A 203 22.44 15.15 -3.98
N GLY A 204 21.48 15.84 -3.38
CA GLY A 204 20.89 17.05 -3.93
C GLY A 204 21.91 18.19 -3.99
N ALA A 205 21.58 19.25 -4.73
CA ALA A 205 22.34 20.48 -4.80
C ALA A 205 21.47 21.68 -4.40
N THR A 206 21.55 22.07 -3.14
CA THR A 206 20.89 23.27 -2.61
C THR A 206 21.46 24.56 -3.21
N GLY A 207 20.68 25.64 -3.13
CA GLY A 207 21.08 26.99 -3.56
C GLY A 207 21.17 27.19 -5.08
N LEU A 208 20.66 26.26 -5.88
CA LEU A 208 20.56 26.39 -7.33
C LEU A 208 19.18 26.91 -7.75
N THR A 209 18.90 26.88 -9.05
CA THR A 209 17.60 27.28 -9.61
C THR A 209 16.87 26.06 -10.16
N GLY A 210 15.56 26.00 -9.91
CA GLY A 210 14.68 24.95 -10.42
C GLY A 210 14.87 23.58 -9.77
N SER A 211 14.57 22.54 -10.55
CA SER A 211 14.60 21.14 -10.10
C SER A 211 15.40 20.28 -11.06
N ARG A 212 15.98 19.19 -10.57
CA ARG A 212 16.74 18.23 -11.38
C ARG A 212 16.09 16.85 -11.32
N VAL A 213 16.19 16.10 -12.42
CA VAL A 213 15.61 14.75 -12.51
C VAL A 213 16.44 13.79 -11.66
N ALA A 214 15.90 13.35 -10.53
CA ALA A 214 16.51 12.34 -9.66
C ALA A 214 16.41 10.94 -10.29
N TRP A 215 15.27 10.64 -10.92
CA TRP A 215 14.98 9.35 -11.55
C TRP A 215 14.00 9.53 -12.72
N HIS A 216 14.17 8.78 -13.80
CA HIS A 216 13.17 8.67 -14.88
C HIS A 216 13.17 7.33 -15.58
N GLN A 217 12.00 6.95 -16.13
CA GLN A 217 11.81 5.80 -17.00
C GLN A 217 10.63 6.02 -17.95
N ASN A 218 10.64 5.32 -19.08
CA ASN A 218 9.48 5.20 -19.97
C ASN A 218 8.78 3.86 -19.72
N VAL A 219 7.45 3.88 -19.62
CA VAL A 219 6.61 2.69 -19.47
C VAL A 219 5.59 2.61 -20.60
N THR A 220 5.23 1.39 -21.00
CA THR A 220 4.17 1.16 -21.99
C THR A 220 2.84 0.95 -21.29
N VAL A 221 1.86 1.81 -21.59
CA VAL A 221 0.52 1.82 -20.97
C VAL A 221 -0.56 1.70 -22.03
N SER A 222 -1.70 1.14 -21.68
CA SER A 222 -2.85 0.97 -22.58
C SER A 222 -3.80 2.16 -22.51
N ARG A 223 -4.34 2.58 -23.66
CA ARG A 223 -5.38 3.61 -23.74
C ARG A 223 -6.66 3.17 -23.03
N GLY A 224 -7.37 4.12 -22.43
CA GLY A 224 -8.62 3.89 -21.70
C GLY A 224 -8.49 3.11 -20.39
N LYS A 225 -7.27 2.79 -19.94
CA LYS A 225 -7.00 2.09 -18.68
C LYS A 225 -6.62 3.04 -17.56
N MET A 226 -6.74 2.56 -16.32
CA MET A 226 -6.30 3.27 -15.13
C MET A 226 -5.08 2.58 -14.54
N TYR A 227 -4.18 3.38 -13.99
CA TYR A 227 -2.96 2.88 -13.37
C TYR A 227 -2.71 3.58 -12.03
N LYS A 228 -2.06 2.89 -11.10
CA LYS A 228 -1.54 3.49 -9.87
C LYS A 228 -0.02 3.51 -9.91
N PHE A 229 0.54 4.69 -9.74
CA PHE A 229 1.96 4.91 -9.50
C PHE A 229 2.21 5.06 -8.00
N CYS A 230 3.23 4.39 -7.47
CA CYS A 230 3.71 4.61 -6.10
C CYS A 230 5.24 4.56 -6.05
N VAL A 231 5.81 5.25 -5.08
CA VAL A 231 7.25 5.26 -4.82
C VAL A 231 7.48 5.60 -3.35
N ASP A 232 8.45 4.93 -2.74
CA ASP A 232 8.87 5.18 -1.37
C ASP A 232 10.08 6.11 -1.38
N MET A 233 10.02 7.13 -0.52
CA MET A 233 11.04 8.16 -0.43
C MET A 233 11.42 8.45 1.01
N LYS A 234 12.70 8.73 1.25
CA LYS A 234 13.22 9.10 2.57
C LYS A 234 14.24 10.22 2.42
N ASN A 235 14.11 11.27 3.23
CA ASN A 235 15.13 12.32 3.30
C ASN A 235 16.37 11.77 4.00
N LEU A 236 17.54 12.15 3.50
CA LEU A 236 18.82 11.74 4.03
C LEU A 236 19.47 12.94 4.74
N PRO A 237 19.35 13.03 6.08
CA PRO A 237 19.66 14.25 6.79
C PRO A 237 21.16 14.59 6.78
N GLN A 238 21.49 15.89 6.82
CA GLN A 238 22.84 16.39 7.06
C GLN A 238 22.97 17.07 8.43
N CYS A 239 24.17 17.04 9.03
CA CYS A 239 24.42 17.46 10.42
C CYS A 239 24.36 18.98 10.69
N GLY A 240 23.95 19.79 9.71
CA GLY A 240 23.94 21.25 9.78
C GLY A 240 22.53 21.82 9.67
N PHE A 241 22.26 22.51 8.56
CA PHE A 241 20.97 23.11 8.23
C PHE A 241 20.19 22.21 7.27
N ASP A 242 19.62 21.13 7.81
CA ASP A 242 18.95 20.08 7.03
C ASP A 242 17.69 20.59 6.31
N ILE A 243 17.79 20.80 5.00
CA ILE A 243 16.68 21.15 4.12
C ILE A 243 15.98 19.87 3.69
N LYS A 244 14.70 19.76 4.04
CA LYS A 244 13.89 18.63 3.60
C LYS A 244 13.75 18.60 2.08
N PRO A 245 14.02 17.46 1.41
CA PRO A 245 13.82 17.32 -0.02
C PRO A 245 12.38 17.69 -0.41
N ILE A 246 12.25 18.53 -1.44
CA ILE A 246 10.96 18.81 -2.07
C ILE A 246 10.96 18.12 -3.42
N VAL A 247 10.01 17.21 -3.62
CA VAL A 247 9.95 16.35 -4.78
C VAL A 247 8.68 16.61 -5.58
N SER A 248 8.81 16.62 -6.91
CA SER A 248 7.69 16.59 -7.84
C SER A 248 7.76 15.34 -8.71
N VAL A 249 6.63 14.71 -8.99
CA VAL A 249 6.52 13.59 -9.92
C VAL A 249 5.75 14.08 -11.14
N GLN A 250 6.42 14.07 -12.30
CA GLN A 250 5.83 14.47 -13.57
C GLN A 250 5.51 13.26 -14.44
N PHE A 251 4.35 13.30 -15.07
CA PHE A 251 3.90 12.32 -16.05
C PHE A 251 3.76 13.00 -17.40
N SER A 252 4.13 12.32 -18.48
CA SER A 252 3.89 12.85 -19.84
C SER A 252 2.39 12.88 -20.21
N VAL A 253 1.52 12.37 -19.35
CA VAL A 253 0.05 12.55 -19.44
C VAL A 253 -0.34 13.73 -18.55
N ALA A 254 -0.94 14.74 -19.16
CA ALA A 254 -1.31 15.98 -18.48
C ALA A 254 -2.32 15.77 -17.34
N GLY A 255 -2.23 16.59 -16.30
CA GLY A 255 -3.22 16.68 -15.22
C GLY A 255 -2.99 15.77 -14.02
N PHE A 256 -1.97 14.91 -14.05
CA PHE A 256 -1.69 13.94 -12.98
C PHE A 256 -0.40 14.22 -12.19
N ASP A 257 0.33 15.27 -12.52
CA ASP A 257 1.57 15.62 -11.83
C ASP A 257 1.34 15.80 -10.33
N ILE A 258 2.29 15.28 -9.55
CA ILE A 258 2.38 15.53 -8.12
C ILE A 258 3.43 16.64 -7.95
N THR A 259 3.05 17.76 -7.35
CA THR A 259 3.96 18.90 -7.22
C THR A 259 4.32 19.16 -5.76
N ASN A 260 5.57 19.56 -5.52
CA ASN A 260 6.06 20.14 -4.25
C ASN A 260 5.76 19.28 -3.01
N GLN A 261 5.99 17.97 -3.08
CA GLN A 261 5.91 17.08 -1.93
C GLN A 261 7.15 17.23 -1.05
N VAL A 262 6.97 17.68 0.18
CA VAL A 262 8.04 17.65 1.18
C VAL A 262 8.21 16.21 1.66
N ILE A 263 9.42 15.67 1.56
CA ILE A 263 9.78 14.38 2.12
C ILE A 263 10.39 14.63 3.49
N ASP A 264 9.66 14.25 4.53
CA ASP A 264 10.08 14.46 5.92
C ASP A 264 9.73 13.23 6.76
N VAL A 265 10.67 12.29 6.75
CA VAL A 265 10.61 11.03 7.45
C VAL A 265 11.41 11.17 8.75
N PRO A 266 10.81 10.87 9.91
CA PRO A 266 11.51 10.91 11.19
C PRO A 266 12.72 9.97 11.22
N ALA A 267 13.78 10.37 11.92
CA ALA A 267 14.91 9.49 12.20
C ALA A 267 14.43 8.24 12.97
N GLY A 268 14.80 7.05 12.51
CA GLY A 268 14.36 5.77 13.07
C GLY A 268 14.34 4.62 12.06
N ASN A 269 13.90 3.45 12.54
CA ASN A 269 13.77 2.16 11.82
C ASN A 269 13.25 2.30 10.38
N CYS A 270 13.55 1.33 9.51
CA CYS A 270 13.07 1.18 8.12
C CYS A 270 11.70 1.84 7.85
N ASN A 271 11.71 3.13 7.55
CA ASN A 271 10.54 3.95 7.38
C ASN A 271 10.69 4.79 6.11
N TRP A 272 9.58 4.92 5.42
CA TRP A 272 9.50 5.58 4.12
C TRP A 272 8.23 6.41 4.07
N GLN A 273 8.29 7.50 3.33
CA GLN A 273 7.11 8.25 2.92
C GLN A 273 6.71 7.78 1.52
N SER A 274 5.57 7.12 1.40
CA SER A 274 5.02 6.71 0.11
C SER A 274 4.35 7.88 -0.59
N VAL A 275 4.80 8.19 -1.80
CA VAL A 275 4.17 9.14 -2.72
C VAL A 275 3.44 8.35 -3.80
N ASN A 276 2.16 8.63 -4.02
CA ASN A 276 1.35 7.88 -4.98
C ASN A 276 0.37 8.75 -5.78
N GLN A 277 -0.01 8.25 -6.95
CA GLN A 277 -0.98 8.86 -7.85
C GLN A 277 -1.76 7.82 -8.64
N VAL A 278 -3.05 8.08 -8.86
CA VAL A 278 -3.87 7.31 -9.81
C VAL A 278 -3.97 8.09 -11.12
N LEU A 279 -3.66 7.43 -12.23
CA LEU A 279 -3.65 8.00 -13.57
C LEU A 279 -4.75 7.37 -14.42
N THR A 280 -5.44 8.19 -15.21
CA THR A 280 -6.38 7.72 -16.22
C THR A 280 -5.78 7.98 -17.60
N MET A 281 -5.57 6.91 -18.37
CA MET A 281 -5.01 7.03 -19.70
C MET A 281 -6.05 7.60 -20.68
N PRO A 282 -5.62 8.37 -21.69
CA PRO A 282 -6.53 8.90 -22.71
C PRO A 282 -7.36 7.79 -23.35
N ALA A 283 -8.61 8.11 -23.71
CA ALA A 283 -9.51 7.18 -24.38
C ALA A 283 -8.93 6.66 -25.72
N GLY A 284 -9.45 5.52 -26.17
CA GLY A 284 -9.06 4.86 -27.42
C GLY A 284 -8.54 3.44 -27.20
N THR A 285 -7.95 2.87 -28.24
CA THR A 285 -7.46 1.48 -28.27
C THR A 285 -5.94 1.44 -28.46
N GLY A 286 -5.29 0.36 -28.00
CA GLY A 286 -3.85 0.14 -28.17
C GLY A 286 -3.01 0.71 -27.03
N GLN A 287 -1.69 0.72 -27.22
CA GLN A 287 -0.70 1.11 -26.22
C GLN A 287 0.12 2.33 -26.66
N PHE A 288 0.67 3.07 -25.70
CA PHE A 288 1.61 4.16 -25.95
C PHE A 288 2.67 4.24 -24.84
N SER A 289 3.77 4.91 -25.13
CA SER A 289 4.84 5.15 -24.16
C SER A 289 4.51 6.38 -23.31
N MET A 290 4.54 6.23 -21.99
CA MET A 290 4.43 7.31 -21.02
C MET A 290 5.75 7.48 -20.28
N THR A 291 6.21 8.72 -20.14
CA THR A 291 7.40 9.06 -19.35
C THR A 291 6.99 9.43 -17.93
N ILE A 292 7.72 8.90 -16.93
CA ILE A 292 7.61 9.27 -15.52
C ILE A 292 8.94 9.89 -15.10
N ARG A 293 8.90 11.04 -14.42
CA ARG A 293 10.08 11.73 -13.89
C ARG A 293 9.86 12.08 -12.43
N ILE A 294 10.83 11.76 -11.59
CA ILE A 294 10.93 12.28 -10.22
C ILE A 294 11.94 13.42 -10.25
N LEU A 295 11.50 14.62 -9.89
CA LEU A 295 12.31 15.83 -9.84
C LEU A 295 12.54 16.23 -8.39
N LEU A 296 13.80 16.50 -8.05
CA LEU A 296 14.21 17.05 -6.77
C LEU A 296 14.43 18.55 -6.92
N ASP A 297 13.79 19.34 -6.06
CA ASP A 297 13.98 20.78 -5.99
C ASP A 297 15.35 21.16 -5.42
N GLU A 298 16.01 22.09 -6.09
CA GLU A 298 17.39 22.51 -5.81
C GLU A 298 17.44 23.95 -5.28
N THR A 299 16.28 24.59 -5.04
CA THR A 299 16.20 26.02 -4.68
C THR A 299 16.35 26.30 -3.19
N GLY A 300 16.13 25.29 -2.35
CA GLY A 300 16.30 25.40 -0.91
C GLY A 300 17.72 25.85 -0.53
N ILE A 301 17.85 26.70 0.48
CA ILE A 301 19.14 27.23 0.96
C ILE A 301 19.49 26.54 2.27
N GLY A 302 20.55 25.73 2.27
CA GLY A 302 21.02 24.95 3.43
C GLY A 302 21.73 23.68 2.96
N ASP A 303 21.86 22.67 3.81
CA ASP A 303 22.47 21.38 3.49
C ASP A 303 21.41 20.28 3.43
N GLY A 304 21.61 19.18 2.72
CA GLY A 304 20.86 17.94 2.98
C GLY A 304 19.49 17.77 2.31
N ASN A 305 19.22 18.41 1.17
CA ASN A 305 18.08 18.02 0.32
C ASN A 305 18.27 16.65 -0.36
N ASP A 306 19.06 15.77 0.25
CA ASP A 306 19.44 14.45 -0.18
C ASP A 306 18.28 13.47 -0.01
N LEU A 307 18.15 12.53 -0.95
CA LEU A 307 16.97 11.70 -1.10
C LEU A 307 17.35 10.25 -1.34
N ALA A 308 16.76 9.34 -0.57
CA ALA A 308 16.68 7.92 -0.92
C ALA A 308 15.33 7.63 -1.58
N ILE A 309 15.34 6.76 -2.59
CA ILE A 309 14.17 6.31 -3.36
C ILE A 309 14.19 4.78 -3.44
N ASP A 310 13.02 4.16 -3.26
CA ASP A 310 12.82 2.72 -3.37
C ASP A 310 11.36 2.35 -3.77
N ASN A 311 11.07 1.06 -3.98
CA ASN A 311 9.74 0.49 -4.18
C ASN A 311 8.90 1.19 -5.27
N LEU A 312 9.50 1.50 -6.42
CA LEU A 312 8.78 2.14 -7.52
C LEU A 312 7.79 1.18 -8.17
N THR A 313 6.54 1.61 -8.31
CA THR A 313 5.49 0.78 -8.88
C THR A 313 4.62 1.57 -9.83
N MET A 314 4.18 0.90 -10.90
CA MET A 314 3.19 1.41 -11.84
C MET A 314 2.37 0.22 -12.30
N VAL A 315 1.15 0.09 -11.80
CA VAL A 315 0.31 -1.10 -12.00
C VAL A 315 -1.03 -0.73 -12.61
N GLU A 316 -1.53 -1.54 -13.54
CA GLU A 316 -2.91 -1.38 -14.04
C GLU A 316 -3.88 -1.72 -12.91
N ILE A 317 -4.82 -0.83 -12.62
CA ILE A 317 -5.86 -1.07 -11.63
C ILE A 317 -7.20 -1.30 -12.33
N PRO A 318 -7.98 -2.30 -11.91
CA PRO A 318 -9.32 -2.51 -12.45
C PRO A 318 -10.25 -1.39 -11.98
N GLN A 319 -11.34 -1.14 -12.70
CA GLN A 319 -12.39 -0.26 -12.19
C GLN A 319 -13.05 -0.88 -10.95
N THR A 320 -13.54 -0.04 -10.05
CA THR A 320 -14.36 -0.47 -8.91
C THR A 320 -15.53 -1.32 -9.41
N PRO A 321 -15.81 -2.50 -8.82
CA PRO A 321 -16.88 -3.38 -9.27
C PRO A 321 -18.25 -2.67 -9.37
N LEU A 322 -19.05 -3.04 -10.37
CA LEU A 322 -20.35 -2.38 -10.62
C LEU A 322 -21.30 -2.45 -9.42
N ASN A 323 -21.33 -3.58 -8.70
CA ASN A 323 -22.16 -3.78 -7.51
C ASN A 323 -21.81 -2.82 -6.37
N GLU A 324 -20.59 -2.26 -6.33
CA GLU A 324 -20.17 -1.29 -5.31
C GLU A 324 -20.60 0.15 -5.60
N VAL A 325 -21.10 0.41 -6.81
CA VAL A 325 -21.59 1.74 -7.23
C VAL A 325 -23.10 1.76 -7.48
N LEU A 326 -23.81 0.67 -7.19
CA LEU A 326 -25.27 0.66 -7.21
C LEU A 326 -25.82 1.36 -5.97
N PHE A 327 -26.94 2.04 -6.13
CA PHE A 327 -27.63 2.75 -5.06
C PHE A 327 -29.14 2.77 -5.28
N ASN A 328 -29.90 2.96 -4.21
CA ASN A 328 -31.33 3.22 -4.24
C ASN A 328 -31.62 4.72 -4.10
N ILE A 329 -32.82 5.13 -4.50
CA ILE A 329 -33.29 6.51 -4.36
C ILE A 329 -34.68 6.53 -3.72
N PRO A 330 -34.81 6.31 -2.41
CA PRO A 330 -36.07 6.57 -1.71
C PRO A 330 -36.47 8.06 -1.75
N TYR A 331 -37.76 8.29 -1.90
CA TYR A 331 -38.39 9.61 -1.81
C TYR A 331 -38.71 9.95 -0.35
N ILE A 332 -38.52 11.22 0.03
CA ILE A 332 -38.85 11.76 1.35
C ILE A 332 -39.65 13.06 1.21
N ASN A 333 -40.47 13.41 2.20
CA ASN A 333 -41.18 14.69 2.27
C ASN A 333 -41.92 15.09 0.98
N VAL A 334 -42.66 14.14 0.39
CA VAL A 334 -43.39 14.37 -0.87
C VAL A 334 -44.61 15.27 -0.63
N THR A 335 -44.69 16.33 -1.42
CA THR A 335 -45.80 17.30 -1.46
C THR A 335 -46.40 17.33 -2.88
N PRO A 336 -47.50 18.08 -3.10
CA PRO A 336 -48.08 18.19 -4.45
C PRO A 336 -47.16 18.82 -5.51
N THR A 337 -46.15 19.58 -5.11
CA THR A 337 -45.26 20.32 -6.04
C THR A 337 -43.79 19.93 -5.91
N SER A 338 -43.40 19.25 -4.83
CA SER A 338 -41.99 18.95 -4.57
C SER A 338 -41.80 17.67 -3.78
N PHE A 339 -40.57 17.16 -3.78
CA PHE A 339 -40.15 16.01 -3.00
C PHE A 339 -38.67 16.16 -2.59
N GLY A 340 -38.23 15.38 -1.62
CA GLY A 340 -36.83 15.15 -1.33
C GLY A 340 -36.38 13.76 -1.78
N LEU A 341 -35.07 13.57 -1.87
CA LEU A 341 -34.44 12.29 -2.23
C LEU A 341 -33.37 11.93 -1.21
N SER A 342 -33.20 10.63 -0.99
CA SER A 342 -32.03 10.06 -0.30
C SER A 342 -31.34 9.09 -1.25
N GLY A 343 -30.07 9.32 -1.55
CA GLY A 343 -29.22 8.39 -2.31
C GLY A 343 -28.59 7.38 -1.35
N GLU A 344 -28.93 6.10 -1.50
CA GLU A 344 -28.54 5.03 -0.58
C GLU A 344 -27.70 3.96 -1.29
N PRO A 345 -26.36 3.98 -1.17
CA PRO A 345 -25.50 2.95 -1.76
C PRO A 345 -25.85 1.55 -1.26
N LEU A 346 -25.84 0.56 -2.16
CA LEU A 346 -26.16 -0.83 -1.83
C LEU A 346 -25.01 -1.59 -1.16
N ALA A 347 -23.78 -1.11 -1.34
CA ALA A 347 -22.58 -1.67 -0.74
C ALA A 347 -22.02 -0.69 0.29
N PRO A 348 -21.50 -1.16 1.44
CA PRO A 348 -20.83 -0.28 2.41
C PRO A 348 -19.55 0.32 1.83
N LEU A 349 -19.15 1.50 2.33
CA LEU A 349 -17.85 2.08 2.00
C LEU A 349 -16.74 1.25 2.64
N GLY A 350 -15.89 0.65 1.82
CA GLY A 350 -14.68 -0.04 2.28
C GLY A 350 -13.65 0.95 2.81
N GLU A 351 -12.77 0.48 3.69
CA GLU A 351 -11.62 1.26 4.14
C GLU A 351 -10.72 1.63 2.94
N GLY A 352 -10.18 2.85 2.94
CA GLY A 352 -9.37 3.35 1.82
C GLY A 352 -10.17 3.69 0.55
N CYS A 353 -11.50 3.62 0.57
CA CYS A 353 -12.35 4.04 -0.53
C CYS A 353 -12.87 5.47 -0.36
N GLY A 354 -12.95 6.19 -1.48
CA GLY A 354 -13.66 7.45 -1.59
C GLY A 354 -14.93 7.31 -2.41
N TYR A 355 -15.84 8.27 -2.26
CA TYR A 355 -17.09 8.34 -3.00
C TYR A 355 -17.44 9.78 -3.37
N PHE A 356 -18.37 9.93 -4.30
CA PHE A 356 -18.93 11.21 -4.68
C PHE A 356 -20.40 11.08 -5.09
N TRP A 357 -21.08 12.22 -5.07
CA TRP A 357 -22.43 12.37 -5.59
C TRP A 357 -22.48 13.52 -6.60
N GLU A 358 -23.28 13.36 -7.66
CA GLU A 358 -23.66 14.45 -8.57
C GLU A 358 -25.16 14.43 -8.80
N VAL A 359 -25.74 15.62 -8.86
CA VAL A 359 -27.15 15.86 -9.19
C VAL A 359 -27.23 16.92 -10.29
N SER A 360 -28.15 16.75 -11.22
CA SER A 360 -28.48 17.75 -12.23
C SER A 360 -29.92 17.62 -12.68
N GLU A 361 -30.55 18.74 -13.02
CA GLU A 361 -31.77 18.71 -13.85
C GLU A 361 -31.39 18.30 -15.27
N ILE A 362 -32.27 17.54 -15.94
CA ILE A 362 -32.07 17.12 -17.33
C ILE A 362 -33.24 17.56 -18.21
N ASP A 363 -32.95 17.88 -19.47
CA ASP A 363 -33.95 18.18 -20.49
C ASP A 363 -34.59 16.90 -21.07
N ALA A 364 -35.55 17.07 -21.99
CA ALA A 364 -36.23 15.96 -22.65
C ALA A 364 -35.30 15.05 -23.50
N ASN A 365 -34.10 15.51 -23.81
CA ASN A 365 -33.08 14.74 -24.53
C ASN A 365 -32.06 14.09 -23.58
N GLY A 366 -32.20 14.27 -22.27
CA GLY A 366 -31.26 13.77 -21.26
C GLY A 366 -29.99 14.61 -21.11
N ASN A 367 -29.95 15.84 -21.64
CA ASN A 367 -28.82 16.74 -21.41
C ASN A 367 -28.96 17.46 -20.08
N ASN A 368 -27.85 17.70 -19.38
CA ASN A 368 -27.88 18.51 -18.16
C ASN A 368 -28.34 19.93 -18.46
N VAL A 369 -29.32 20.43 -17.71
CA VAL A 369 -29.76 21.82 -17.77
C VAL A 369 -28.64 22.71 -17.21
N PRO A 370 -28.18 23.73 -17.94
CA PRO A 370 -27.10 24.62 -17.49
C PRO A 370 -27.40 25.27 -16.13
N GLY A 371 -26.39 25.36 -15.27
CA GLY A 371 -26.52 26.00 -13.96
C GLY A 371 -27.28 25.19 -12.90
N THR A 372 -27.58 23.91 -13.15
CA THR A 372 -28.29 23.04 -12.20
C THR A 372 -27.43 21.89 -11.65
N THR A 373 -26.24 21.69 -12.22
CA THR A 373 -25.34 20.60 -11.82
C THR A 373 -24.59 20.96 -10.55
N VAL A 374 -24.63 20.06 -9.57
CA VAL A 374 -23.82 20.13 -8.36
C VAL A 374 -23.06 18.81 -8.20
N THR A 375 -21.74 18.88 -8.07
CA THR A 375 -20.86 17.72 -7.94
C THR A 375 -20.11 17.81 -6.62
N ASN A 376 -20.36 16.83 -5.74
CA ASN A 376 -19.65 16.57 -4.48
C ASN A 376 -19.20 17.79 -3.65
N PRO A 377 -20.11 18.73 -3.32
CA PRO A 377 -19.82 19.88 -2.49
C PRO A 377 -19.57 19.46 -1.03
N SER A 378 -18.92 20.34 -0.26
CA SER A 378 -18.51 20.02 1.12
C SER A 378 -19.66 19.70 2.07
N GLN A 379 -20.85 20.23 1.80
CA GLN A 379 -22.09 19.93 2.53
C GLN A 379 -22.48 18.44 2.48
N TRP A 380 -21.95 17.68 1.51
CA TRP A 380 -22.29 16.28 1.27
C TRP A 380 -21.20 15.32 1.77
N TRP A 381 -20.06 15.84 2.21
CA TRP A 381 -18.96 15.00 2.65
C TRP A 381 -19.26 14.35 4.00
N GLY A 382 -18.85 13.08 4.14
CA GLY A 382 -19.14 12.27 5.34
C GLY A 382 -20.56 11.69 5.38
N GLN A 383 -21.44 12.10 4.46
CA GLN A 383 -22.77 11.53 4.28
C GLN A 383 -22.75 10.41 3.25
N PHE A 384 -22.49 9.18 3.72
CA PHE A 384 -22.44 8.02 2.85
C PHE A 384 -23.78 7.79 2.13
N THR A 385 -24.87 7.85 2.90
CA THR A 385 -26.22 8.11 2.39
C THR A 385 -26.41 9.62 2.25
N ASN A 386 -26.86 10.10 1.10
CA ASN A 386 -26.87 11.53 0.81
C ASN A 386 -28.29 12.06 0.55
N THR A 387 -28.70 13.08 1.31
CA THR A 387 -30.01 13.75 1.13
C THR A 387 -29.93 15.02 0.28
N PHE A 388 -28.81 15.20 -0.44
CA PHE A 388 -28.54 16.32 -1.36
C PHE A 388 -28.76 17.67 -0.68
N ASN A 389 -28.19 17.83 0.53
CA ASN A 389 -28.44 18.98 1.38
C ASN A 389 -28.18 20.31 0.64
N GLY A 390 -29.15 21.21 0.73
CA GLY A 390 -29.14 22.54 0.12
C GLY A 390 -29.43 22.58 -1.38
N TYR A 391 -29.68 21.44 -2.04
CA TYR A 391 -30.04 21.42 -3.45
C TYR A 391 -31.47 21.92 -3.66
N ASN A 392 -31.67 22.78 -4.65
CA ASN A 392 -32.96 23.39 -4.97
C ASN A 392 -33.16 23.60 -6.49
N GLY A 393 -32.48 22.81 -7.32
CA GLY A 393 -32.48 22.96 -8.78
C GLY A 393 -31.46 23.96 -9.32
N THR A 394 -30.57 24.51 -8.48
CA THR A 394 -29.47 25.38 -8.90
C THR A 394 -28.11 24.80 -8.52
N SER A 395 -27.05 25.24 -9.20
CA SER A 395 -25.67 24.83 -8.92
C SER A 395 -25.11 25.42 -7.61
N THR A 396 -25.87 26.28 -6.94
CA THR A 396 -25.49 26.94 -5.69
C THR A 396 -26.34 26.40 -4.55
N LEU A 397 -25.71 25.70 -3.61
CA LEU A 397 -26.41 25.14 -2.46
C LEU A 397 -26.84 26.20 -1.46
N VAL A 398 -28.05 26.06 -0.91
CA VAL A 398 -28.63 26.97 0.08
C VAL A 398 -28.99 26.22 1.36
N GLY A 399 -28.27 26.51 2.46
CA GLY A 399 -28.53 25.92 3.77
C GLY A 399 -28.09 24.45 3.90
N ASN A 400 -28.48 23.82 5.01
CA ASN A 400 -28.09 22.45 5.38
C ASN A 400 -29.28 21.47 5.43
N MET A 401 -30.46 21.90 4.98
CA MET A 401 -31.65 21.06 4.95
C MET A 401 -31.59 20.08 3.75
N PRO A 402 -32.29 18.92 3.81
CA PRO A 402 -32.43 18.02 2.67
C PRO A 402 -32.84 18.75 1.39
N GLY A 403 -32.31 18.30 0.26
CA GLY A 403 -32.59 18.88 -1.05
C GLY A 403 -34.07 18.81 -1.41
N VAL A 404 -34.54 19.85 -2.11
CA VAL A 404 -35.93 19.98 -2.58
C VAL A 404 -35.93 19.94 -4.10
N PHE A 405 -36.71 19.02 -4.64
CA PHE A 405 -36.83 18.71 -6.05
C PHE A 405 -38.26 19.01 -6.52
N ASP A 406 -38.40 19.56 -7.72
CA ASP A 406 -39.67 19.91 -8.34
C ASP A 406 -40.25 18.68 -9.07
N ILE A 407 -41.51 18.35 -8.78
CA ILE A 407 -42.17 17.17 -9.34
C ILE A 407 -42.41 17.24 -10.86
N THR A 408 -42.29 18.44 -11.45
CA THR A 408 -42.50 18.67 -12.89
C THR A 408 -41.22 18.53 -13.71
N LYS A 409 -40.07 18.38 -13.07
CA LYS A 409 -38.76 18.35 -13.72
C LYS A 409 -38.13 16.97 -13.71
N SER A 410 -37.20 16.74 -14.62
CA SER A 410 -36.43 15.50 -14.71
C SER A 410 -35.04 15.68 -14.12
N TYR A 411 -34.47 14.61 -13.56
CA TYR A 411 -33.19 14.65 -12.85
C TYR A 411 -32.29 13.48 -13.22
N ARG A 412 -30.98 13.72 -13.15
CA ARG A 412 -29.95 12.67 -13.15
C ARG A 412 -29.23 12.70 -11.81
N ILE A 413 -29.17 11.54 -11.16
CA ILE A 413 -28.40 11.31 -9.93
C ILE A 413 -27.28 10.35 -10.25
N ILE A 414 -26.06 10.71 -9.89
CA ILE A 414 -24.87 9.88 -10.12
C ILE A 414 -24.21 9.60 -8.77
N TYR A 415 -23.94 8.33 -8.53
CA TYR A 415 -23.05 7.87 -7.47
C TYR A 415 -21.79 7.30 -8.09
N GLY A 416 -20.63 7.56 -7.49
CA GLY A 416 -19.42 6.84 -7.86
C GLY A 416 -18.45 6.68 -6.73
N ARG A 417 -17.51 5.77 -6.98
CA ARG A 417 -16.59 5.23 -5.98
C ARG A 417 -15.25 4.93 -6.61
N TRP A 418 -14.21 5.05 -5.80
CA TRP A 418 -12.87 4.59 -6.08
C TRP A 418 -12.27 4.04 -4.79
N CYS A 419 -11.29 3.14 -4.91
CA CYS A 419 -10.56 2.63 -3.75
C CYS A 419 -9.07 2.66 -3.99
N GLU A 420 -8.31 2.30 -2.96
CA GLU A 420 -6.85 2.34 -2.99
C GLU A 420 -6.24 1.58 -4.20
N CYS A 421 -6.83 0.45 -4.59
CA CYS A 421 -6.38 -0.40 -5.69
C CYS A 421 -7.43 -0.67 -6.77
N THR A 422 -8.49 0.14 -6.79
CA THR A 422 -9.48 0.10 -7.88
C THR A 422 -9.74 1.50 -8.40
N GLY A 423 -9.71 1.62 -9.71
CA GLY A 423 -10.07 2.82 -10.42
C GLY A 423 -11.53 3.21 -10.23
N TRP A 424 -11.88 4.37 -10.77
CA TRP A 424 -13.22 4.92 -10.65
C TRP A 424 -14.26 4.07 -11.36
N ASN A 425 -15.42 3.95 -10.74
CA ASN A 425 -16.65 3.53 -11.40
C ASN A 425 -17.82 4.38 -10.91
N SER A 426 -18.89 4.45 -11.68
CA SER A 426 -20.08 5.22 -11.31
C SER A 426 -21.34 4.67 -11.96
N TYR A 427 -22.46 4.94 -11.31
CA TYR A 427 -23.78 4.54 -11.76
C TYR A 427 -24.71 5.74 -11.76
N ALA A 428 -25.57 5.83 -12.76
CA ALA A 428 -26.55 6.90 -12.88
C ALA A 428 -27.97 6.37 -12.86
N HIS A 429 -28.85 7.11 -12.19
CA HIS A 429 -30.30 6.99 -12.32
C HIS A 429 -30.85 8.25 -12.97
N GLU A 430 -31.70 8.07 -13.99
CA GLU A 430 -32.48 9.16 -14.58
C GLU A 430 -33.93 9.05 -14.16
N LEU A 431 -34.46 10.16 -13.66
CA LEU A 431 -35.78 10.30 -13.05
C LEU A 431 -36.60 11.26 -13.90
N ILE A 432 -37.83 10.88 -14.26
CA ILE A 432 -38.81 11.75 -14.92
C ILE A 432 -40.09 11.86 -14.10
N PRO A 433 -40.89 12.94 -14.28
CA PRO A 433 -42.18 13.08 -13.63
C PRO A 433 -43.07 11.86 -13.84
N ASN A 434 -43.67 11.34 -12.77
CA ASN A 434 -44.64 10.26 -12.88
C ASN A 434 -46.01 10.85 -13.28
N PRO A 435 -46.57 10.52 -14.46
CA PRO A 435 -47.90 11.01 -14.86
C PRO A 435 -49.03 10.46 -13.97
N ARG A 436 -48.75 9.43 -13.17
CA ARG A 436 -49.64 8.87 -12.15
C ARG A 436 -49.05 9.05 -10.74
N ALA A 437 -48.32 10.15 -10.52
CA ALA A 437 -47.63 10.43 -9.29
C ALA A 437 -48.52 10.17 -8.06
N THR A 438 -48.00 9.37 -7.15
CA THR A 438 -48.55 9.18 -5.81
C THR A 438 -47.63 9.86 -4.80
N ILE A 439 -48.12 10.04 -3.57
CA ILE A 439 -47.30 10.57 -2.48
C ILE A 439 -46.08 9.68 -2.14
N THR A 440 -46.03 8.44 -2.62
CA THR A 440 -44.91 7.52 -2.40
C THR A 440 -44.00 7.37 -3.62
N GLU A 441 -44.49 7.69 -4.82
CA GLU A 441 -43.75 7.55 -6.09
C GLU A 441 -43.98 8.77 -7.00
N PRO A 442 -43.42 9.94 -6.67
CA PRO A 442 -43.57 11.16 -7.45
C PRO A 442 -42.86 11.10 -8.82
N MET A 443 -41.85 10.24 -8.95
CA MET A 443 -40.98 10.14 -10.12
C MET A 443 -40.83 8.69 -10.59
N LEU A 444 -40.55 8.50 -11.88
CA LEU A 444 -40.22 7.20 -12.47
C LEU A 444 -38.73 7.15 -12.80
N ILE A 445 -38.06 6.05 -12.42
CA ILE A 445 -36.70 5.76 -12.89
C ILE A 445 -36.80 5.13 -14.28
N ILE A 446 -36.37 5.86 -15.30
CA ILE A 446 -36.44 5.40 -16.69
C ILE A 446 -35.13 4.78 -17.18
N LYS A 447 -34.02 5.10 -16.51
CA LYS A 447 -32.70 4.64 -16.91
C LYS A 447 -31.85 4.33 -15.69
N LYS A 448 -31.14 3.22 -15.75
CA LYS A 448 -30.13 2.80 -14.80
C LYS A 448 -28.93 2.25 -15.58
N GLU A 449 -27.80 2.92 -15.51
CA GLU A 449 -26.63 2.52 -16.30
C GLU A 449 -25.31 2.87 -15.63
N ASN A 450 -24.28 2.13 -16.01
CA ASN A 450 -22.91 2.53 -15.73
C ASN A 450 -22.63 3.85 -16.46
N TYR A 451 -22.20 4.87 -15.72
CA TYR A 451 -22.03 6.21 -16.25
C TYR A 451 -20.54 6.56 -16.31
N PRO A 452 -19.96 6.76 -17.51
CA PRO A 452 -18.56 7.14 -17.64
C PRO A 452 -18.35 8.59 -17.18
N VAL A 453 -17.46 8.79 -16.21
CA VAL A 453 -17.06 10.13 -15.75
C VAL A 453 -15.70 10.48 -16.36
N SER A 454 -15.55 11.71 -16.84
CA SER A 454 -14.28 12.17 -17.41
C SER A 454 -13.19 12.29 -16.35
N ALA A 455 -11.93 12.13 -16.75
CA ALA A 455 -10.78 12.25 -15.87
C ALA A 455 -10.71 13.62 -15.16
N ASP A 456 -11.11 14.70 -15.84
CA ASP A 456 -11.14 16.06 -15.27
C ASP A 456 -12.18 16.19 -14.16
N LYS A 457 -13.37 15.62 -14.36
CA LYS A 457 -14.43 15.57 -13.33
C LYS A 457 -13.96 14.76 -12.12
N MET A 458 -13.30 13.62 -12.36
CA MET A 458 -12.70 12.80 -11.30
C MET A 458 -11.64 13.59 -10.51
N ALA A 459 -10.71 14.27 -11.20
CA ALA A 459 -9.68 15.08 -10.56
C ALA A 459 -10.25 16.25 -9.75
N ALA A 460 -11.34 16.89 -10.22
CA ALA A 460 -12.04 17.91 -9.47
C ALA A 460 -12.67 17.35 -8.18
N ALA A 461 -13.39 16.23 -8.26
CA ALA A 461 -14.02 15.59 -7.11
C ALA A 461 -12.99 15.12 -6.06
N ILE A 462 -11.86 14.53 -6.49
CA ILE A 462 -10.78 14.08 -5.60
C ILE A 462 -10.07 15.27 -4.93
N ARG A 463 -9.76 16.35 -5.68
CA ARG A 463 -9.12 17.55 -5.11
C ARG A 463 -9.95 18.17 -3.99
N GLN A 464 -11.26 18.18 -4.16
CA GLN A 464 -12.21 18.68 -3.16
C GLN A 464 -12.18 17.84 -1.87
N VAL A 465 -12.10 16.52 -1.97
CA VAL A 465 -11.96 15.62 -0.81
C VAL A 465 -10.58 15.72 -0.15
N LYS A 466 -9.49 15.73 -0.95
CA LYS A 466 -8.10 15.83 -0.44
C LYS A 466 -7.81 17.15 0.28
N ALA A 467 -8.40 18.26 -0.18
CA ALA A 467 -8.23 19.57 0.45
C ALA A 467 -8.62 19.56 1.95
N GLN A 468 -9.60 18.76 2.36
CA GLN A 468 -9.98 18.65 3.78
C GLN A 468 -9.11 17.71 4.62
N SER A 469 -8.55 16.62 4.05
CA SER A 469 -7.52 15.84 4.74
C SER A 469 -6.28 16.70 5.04
N SER A 470 -5.93 17.64 4.16
CA SER A 470 -4.86 18.63 4.39
C SER A 470 -5.26 19.80 5.29
N VAL A 471 -6.54 20.19 5.36
CA VAL A 471 -7.01 21.26 6.27
C VAL A 471 -7.08 20.77 7.73
N LYS A 472 -7.34 19.48 7.97
CA LYS A 472 -7.18 18.88 9.32
C LYS A 472 -5.71 18.72 9.75
N GLN A 473 -4.74 18.85 8.85
CA GLN A 473 -3.30 18.94 9.18
C GLN A 473 -2.79 20.40 9.27
N LYS A 474 -3.55 21.40 8.82
CA LYS A 474 -3.17 22.83 8.86
C LYS A 474 -3.77 23.63 10.01
N SER A 475 -4.44 23.01 10.99
CA SER A 475 -4.73 23.65 12.27
C SER A 475 -3.73 23.18 13.32
N ASN A 476 -2.64 23.94 13.50
CA ASN A 476 -1.89 24.18 14.75
C ASN A 476 -0.47 24.78 14.57
N ALA A 477 -0.12 25.35 13.42
CA ALA A 477 1.24 25.90 13.21
C ALA A 477 1.30 27.42 13.01
N GLY A 478 0.22 28.18 13.20
CA GLY A 478 0.28 29.62 12.96
C GLY A 478 -0.88 30.39 13.56
N MET A 479 -0.79 30.68 14.86
CA MET A 479 -1.35 31.89 15.50
C MET A 479 -1.04 31.82 17.01
N GLU A 480 0.23 32.03 17.38
CA GLU A 480 0.57 32.54 18.71
C GLU A 480 1.20 33.91 18.53
N MET A 481 0.38 34.95 18.57
CA MET A 481 0.74 36.17 19.29
C MET A 481 -0.50 37.03 19.49
N ASN A 482 -0.64 37.44 20.75
CA ASN A 482 -1.51 38.48 21.30
C ASN A 482 -2.88 38.10 21.87
N GLN A 483 -2.89 38.31 23.20
CA GLN A 483 -3.98 38.74 24.08
C GLN A 483 -4.70 37.67 24.91
N ARG A 484 -4.20 37.61 26.15
CA ARG A 484 -4.84 37.08 27.37
C ARG A 484 -6.25 37.66 27.55
N LYS A 485 -7.24 36.81 27.80
CA LYS A 485 -7.99 36.69 29.08
C LYS A 485 -9.32 35.94 28.88
N PHE A 486 -9.66 35.16 29.91
CA PHE A 486 -10.92 34.44 30.19
C PHE A 486 -11.13 33.08 29.51
N ALA A 487 -10.54 32.05 30.14
CA ALA A 487 -10.90 30.65 29.92
C ALA A 487 -12.13 30.29 30.75
N VAL A 488 -13.21 29.90 30.07
CA VAL A 488 -14.19 28.95 30.60
C VAL A 488 -13.83 27.59 29.98
N ALA A 489 -13.74 26.57 30.82
CA ALA A 489 -13.14 25.27 30.48
C ALA A 489 -13.96 24.50 29.43
N GLU A 490 -13.30 24.10 28.33
CA GLU A 490 -13.73 23.04 27.42
C GLU A 490 -12.98 21.73 27.78
N PRO A 491 -13.59 20.54 27.64
CA PRO A 491 -12.95 19.28 28.04
C PRO A 491 -11.82 18.92 27.08
N GLN A 492 -10.61 18.74 27.60
CA GLN A 492 -9.43 18.37 26.83
C GLN A 492 -9.60 17.01 26.12
N ARG A 493 -9.35 16.98 24.82
CA ARG A 493 -9.16 15.73 24.05
C ARG A 493 -7.85 15.07 24.47
N VAL A 494 -7.92 13.83 24.92
CA VAL A 494 -6.75 13.07 25.41
C VAL A 494 -6.15 12.25 24.28
N LYS A 495 -4.88 12.50 23.94
CA LYS A 495 -4.14 11.80 22.86
C LYS A 495 -3.60 10.42 23.27
N GLU A 496 -3.56 10.13 24.57
CA GLU A 496 -2.90 8.95 25.14
C GLU A 496 -3.85 8.18 26.06
N MET A 497 -3.72 6.86 26.08
CA MET A 497 -4.45 6.03 27.02
C MET A 497 -3.95 6.29 28.44
N ARG A 498 -4.85 6.39 29.43
CA ARG A 498 -4.48 6.54 30.85
C ARG A 498 -5.37 5.71 31.73
N VAL A 499 -4.87 5.26 32.88
CA VAL A 499 -5.62 4.48 33.87
C VAL A 499 -5.66 5.20 35.21
N TYR A 500 -6.85 5.33 35.81
CA TYR A 500 -7.00 5.93 37.14
C TYR A 500 -8.17 5.31 37.93
N PRO A 501 -8.06 5.17 39.27
CA PRO A 501 -6.84 5.34 40.04
C PRO A 501 -5.79 4.27 39.70
N ASN A 502 -4.53 4.57 39.95
CA ASN A 502 -3.43 3.61 39.84
C ASN A 502 -2.39 3.95 40.91
N PRO A 503 -2.24 3.15 41.98
CA PRO A 503 -2.85 1.83 42.21
C PRO A 503 -4.39 1.85 42.36
N ALA A 504 -5.05 0.72 42.09
CA ALA A 504 -6.50 0.54 42.14
C ALA A 504 -6.90 -0.62 43.09
N ASP A 505 -8.12 -0.54 43.63
CA ASP A 505 -8.71 -1.54 44.54
C ASP A 505 -9.74 -2.40 43.79
N ASP A 506 -11.01 -1.98 43.74
CA ASP A 506 -12.09 -2.78 43.14
C ASP A 506 -12.37 -2.43 41.66
N GLN A 507 -12.04 -1.22 41.22
CA GLN A 507 -12.30 -0.72 39.86
C GLN A 507 -11.25 0.29 39.39
N LEU A 508 -11.08 0.38 38.06
CA LEU A 508 -10.30 1.43 37.41
C LEU A 508 -11.07 2.02 36.22
N THR A 509 -10.77 3.27 35.90
CA THR A 509 -11.24 3.96 34.69
C THR A 509 -10.08 4.04 33.69
N VAL A 510 -10.35 3.62 32.46
CA VAL A 510 -9.44 3.81 31.32
C VAL A 510 -9.90 5.02 30.54
N ILE A 511 -9.06 6.05 30.41
CA ILE A 511 -9.22 7.10 29.40
C ILE A 511 -8.73 6.54 28.08
N LEU A 512 -9.57 6.61 27.06
CA LEU A 512 -9.33 5.99 25.78
C LEU A 512 -8.99 7.06 24.72
N PRO A 513 -7.91 6.85 23.94
CA PRO A 513 -7.66 7.64 22.75
C PRO A 513 -8.73 7.34 21.69
N GLU A 514 -8.95 8.30 20.78
CA GLU A 514 -9.92 8.17 19.70
C GLU A 514 -9.60 6.94 18.82
N SER A 515 -10.59 6.07 18.62
CA SER A 515 -10.47 4.92 17.73
C SER A 515 -11.58 4.96 16.69
N PRO A 516 -11.25 4.94 15.38
CA PRO A 516 -12.23 4.96 14.30
C PRO A 516 -12.90 3.59 14.06
N ALA A 517 -12.55 2.54 14.83
CA ALA A 517 -13.00 1.17 14.64
C ALA A 517 -13.51 0.52 15.95
N GLN A 518 -14.29 -0.55 15.84
CA GLN A 518 -14.66 -1.37 17.01
C GLN A 518 -13.41 -1.87 17.72
N SER A 519 -13.34 -1.65 19.03
CA SER A 519 -12.11 -1.84 19.79
C SER A 519 -12.35 -2.65 21.06
N VAL A 520 -11.27 -3.19 21.62
CA VAL A 520 -11.29 -4.10 22.77
C VAL A 520 -10.16 -3.74 23.73
N LEU A 521 -10.46 -3.70 25.03
CA LEU A 521 -9.47 -3.65 26.10
C LEU A 521 -9.17 -5.06 26.56
N THR A 522 -7.89 -5.42 26.58
CA THR A 522 -7.43 -6.74 27.07
C THR A 522 -6.48 -6.53 28.24
N VAL A 523 -6.75 -7.17 29.37
CA VAL A 523 -5.92 -7.10 30.59
C VAL A 523 -5.06 -8.36 30.69
N TYR A 524 -3.77 -8.18 30.94
CA TYR A 524 -2.78 -9.23 31.12
C TYR A 524 -2.15 -9.15 32.51
N ASN A 525 -1.84 -10.28 33.14
CA ASN A 525 -0.98 -10.31 34.32
C ASN A 525 0.51 -10.17 33.93
N SER A 526 1.40 -10.10 34.93
CA SER A 526 2.85 -9.97 34.71
C SER A 526 3.51 -11.14 33.97
N LEU A 527 2.84 -12.29 33.86
CA LEU A 527 3.29 -13.46 33.12
C LEU A 527 2.73 -13.50 31.68
N GLY A 528 1.98 -12.49 31.27
CA GLY A 528 1.38 -12.39 29.93
C GLY A 528 0.08 -13.18 29.75
N ALA A 529 -0.49 -13.76 30.82
CA ALA A 529 -1.78 -14.44 30.74
C ALA A 529 -2.93 -13.43 30.67
N GLU A 530 -3.88 -13.65 29.77
CA GLU A 530 -5.08 -12.83 29.60
C GLU A 530 -6.05 -13.03 30.77
N MET A 531 -6.38 -11.95 31.46
CA MET A 531 -7.23 -11.92 32.65
C MET A 531 -8.65 -11.46 32.34
N ALA A 532 -8.81 -10.58 31.34
CA ALA A 532 -10.11 -10.10 30.89
C ALA A 532 -10.03 -9.49 29.49
N ARG A 533 -11.15 -9.56 28.78
CA ARG A 533 -11.37 -8.96 27.46
C ARG A 533 -12.69 -8.21 27.45
N ILE A 534 -12.63 -6.91 27.20
CA ILE A 534 -13.73 -5.98 27.44
C ILE A 534 -14.01 -5.20 26.15
N PRO A 535 -15.20 -5.33 25.53
CA PRO A 535 -15.53 -4.56 24.34
C PRO A 535 -15.70 -3.07 24.66
N VAL A 536 -15.24 -2.23 23.73
CA VAL A 536 -15.31 -0.78 23.80
C VAL A 536 -16.17 -0.27 22.65
N GLU A 537 -17.17 0.54 22.99
CA GLU A 537 -18.06 1.18 22.01
C GLU A 537 -17.28 2.21 21.18
N ILE A 538 -17.69 2.39 19.93
CA ILE A 538 -17.08 3.36 19.01
C ILE A 538 -17.21 4.77 19.63
N ASN A 539 -16.12 5.54 19.60
CA ASN A 539 -16.00 6.88 20.21
C ASN A 539 -16.11 6.95 21.75
N ALA A 540 -16.05 5.83 22.47
CA ALA A 540 -15.99 5.86 23.94
C ALA A 540 -14.70 6.55 24.41
N GLN A 541 -14.82 7.65 25.17
CA GLN A 541 -13.66 8.38 25.71
C GLN A 541 -13.16 7.82 27.05
N LYS A 542 -14.02 7.06 27.75
CA LYS A 542 -13.70 6.41 29.02
C LYS A 542 -14.37 5.05 29.12
N LYS A 543 -13.75 4.10 29.81
CA LYS A 543 -14.34 2.81 30.14
C LYS A 543 -14.00 2.43 31.58
N ASN A 544 -15.03 2.10 32.37
CA ASN A 544 -14.85 1.57 33.72
C ASN A 544 -14.66 0.05 33.67
N ILE A 545 -13.72 -0.45 34.44
CA ILE A 545 -13.36 -1.87 34.51
C ILE A 545 -13.38 -2.29 35.98
N VAL A 546 -14.14 -3.34 36.27
CA VAL A 546 -14.12 -4.01 37.58
C VAL A 546 -12.93 -4.96 37.60
N ILE A 547 -12.05 -4.79 38.60
CA ILE A 547 -10.81 -5.56 38.78
C ILE A 547 -10.76 -6.31 40.11
N LYS A 548 -11.85 -6.27 40.89
CA LYS A 548 -11.96 -6.92 42.20
C LYS A 548 -11.62 -8.41 42.17
N GLN A 549 -11.92 -9.07 41.05
CA GLN A 549 -11.64 -10.49 40.81
C GLN A 549 -10.16 -10.80 40.54
N PHE A 550 -9.32 -9.80 40.30
CA PHE A 550 -7.90 -9.99 40.05
C PHE A 550 -7.13 -10.05 41.37
N SER A 551 -6.20 -11.00 41.48
CA SER A 551 -5.30 -11.07 42.63
C SER A 551 -4.43 -9.81 42.73
N PRO A 552 -4.05 -9.36 43.93
CA PRO A 552 -3.14 -8.23 44.12
C PRO A 552 -1.83 -8.43 43.34
N GLY A 553 -1.37 -7.40 42.63
CA GLY A 553 -0.23 -7.52 41.71
C GLY A 553 -0.18 -6.46 40.60
N THR A 554 0.78 -6.60 39.69
CA THR A 554 0.97 -5.71 38.52
C THR A 554 0.30 -6.31 37.28
N TYR A 555 -0.44 -5.47 36.56
CA TYR A 555 -1.17 -5.83 35.34
C TYR A 555 -0.88 -4.83 34.22
N PHE A 556 -1.06 -5.30 32.98
CA PHE A 556 -0.98 -4.49 31.78
C PHE A 556 -2.33 -4.50 31.08
N ILE A 557 -2.80 -3.34 30.62
CA ILE A 557 -4.02 -3.24 29.84
C ILE A 557 -3.68 -2.69 28.46
N GLN A 558 -4.15 -3.37 27.42
CA GLN A 558 -3.94 -2.99 26.03
C GLN A 558 -5.27 -2.65 25.38
N TYR A 559 -5.30 -1.53 24.67
CA TYR A 559 -6.41 -1.12 23.82
C TYR A 559 -6.07 -1.45 22.38
N ARG A 560 -6.85 -2.34 21.76
CA ARG A 560 -6.63 -2.82 20.40
C ARG A 560 -7.87 -2.65 19.55
N THR A 561 -7.69 -2.48 18.24
CA THR A 561 -8.80 -2.67 17.29
C THR A 561 -9.20 -4.15 17.30
N LYS A 562 -10.41 -4.46 16.83
CA LYS A 562 -10.89 -5.85 16.72
C LYS A 562 -9.98 -6.73 15.84
N GLU A 563 -9.30 -6.11 14.88
CA GLU A 563 -8.33 -6.72 13.95
C GLU A 563 -6.93 -6.90 14.56
N GLY A 564 -6.74 -6.47 15.82
CA GLY A 564 -5.52 -6.76 16.60
C GLY A 564 -4.48 -5.63 16.64
N ARG A 565 -4.70 -4.50 15.95
CA ARG A 565 -3.79 -3.34 15.97
C ARG A 565 -3.76 -2.69 17.36
N LEU A 566 -2.57 -2.50 17.93
CA LEU A 566 -2.41 -1.83 19.22
C LEU A 566 -2.61 -0.31 19.08
N ILE A 567 -3.54 0.24 19.86
CA ILE A 567 -3.88 1.67 19.90
C ILE A 567 -3.19 2.34 21.10
N GLY A 568 -3.15 1.65 22.25
CA GLY A 568 -2.50 2.14 23.45
C GLY A 568 -2.32 1.04 24.48
N SER A 569 -1.42 1.24 25.43
CA SER A 569 -1.19 0.30 26.53
C SER A 569 -0.78 1.02 27.79
N GLU A 570 -1.26 0.56 28.94
CA GLU A 570 -0.92 1.11 30.24
C GLU A 570 -0.65 0.01 31.26
N LYS A 571 0.12 0.36 32.29
CA LYS A 571 0.40 -0.52 33.44
C LYS A 571 -0.40 -0.05 34.65
N PHE A 572 -1.06 -0.97 35.36
CA PHE A 572 -1.70 -0.66 36.64
C PHE A 572 -1.38 -1.68 37.73
N VAL A 573 -1.53 -1.24 38.99
CA VAL A 573 -1.28 -2.05 40.18
C VAL A 573 -2.61 -2.29 40.92
N ARG A 574 -2.96 -3.55 41.16
CA ARG A 574 -4.05 -3.95 42.06
C ARG A 574 -3.46 -4.08 43.49
N MET A 575 -3.93 -3.27 44.43
CA MET A 575 -3.49 -3.28 45.84
C MET A 575 -3.89 -4.57 46.60
N HIS A 576 -3.29 -4.88 47.75
CA HIS A 576 -3.91 -5.82 48.69
C HIS A 576 -5.09 -5.10 49.38
N GLN A 577 -6.22 -5.80 49.57
CA GLN A 577 -7.19 -5.39 50.59
C GLN A 577 -6.62 -5.67 51.97
#